data_AF-A0A1R1FPE5-F1
#
_entry.id   AF-A0A1R1FPE5-F1
#
_cell.length_a   1.000
_cell.length_b   1.000
_cell.length_c   1.000
_cell.angle_alpha   90.00
_cell.angle_beta   90.00
_cell.angle_gamma   90.00
#
_symmetry.space_group_name_H-M   'P 1'
#
loop_
_entity.id
_entity.type
_entity.pdbx_description
1 polymer ?
#
loop_
_entity_poly.entity_id
_entity_poly.type
_entity_poly.pdbx_seq_one_letter_code
_entity_poly.pdbx_strand_id
1 'polypeptide(L)'
;MLDVIKKAAVAAVDAKSPVQVMYGSVTNTQPLEITVEQRLALAEPFLVLPESVVNKAWTVGDHVLLLRVQGGDSFVVLDRLVNP
;
A
#
# COMPACT_ATOMS: atom_id res chain seq x y z
N MET A 1 24.74 24.16 -7.67
CA MET A 1 23.75 24.43 -8.75
C MET A 1 23.23 23.14 -9.38
N LEU A 2 24.11 22.17 -9.68
CA LEU A 2 23.71 20.82 -10.13
C LEU A 2 22.72 20.11 -9.19
N ASP A 3 22.87 20.26 -7.88
CA ASP A 3 21.98 19.61 -6.90
C ASP A 3 20.54 20.14 -6.95
N VAL A 4 20.34 21.42 -7.27
CA VAL A 4 19.01 22.04 -7.39
C VAL A 4 18.31 21.54 -8.64
N ILE A 5 19.05 21.39 -9.75
CA ILE A 5 18.55 20.85 -11.01
C ILE A 5 18.21 19.37 -10.85
N LYS A 6 19.07 18.59 -10.18
CA LYS A 6 18.83 17.17 -9.88
C LYS A 6 17.61 17.00 -8.97
N LYS A 7 17.46 17.84 -7.95
CA LYS A 7 16.31 17.82 -7.02
C LYS A 7 15.00 18.21 -7.71
N ALA A 8 15.01 19.21 -8.59
CA ALA A 8 13.86 19.60 -9.39
C ALA A 8 13.46 18.50 -10.40
N ALA A 9 14.43 17.84 -11.02
CA ALA A 9 14.19 16.71 -11.91
C ALA A 9 13.58 15.51 -11.17
N VAL A 10 14.10 15.17 -9.98
CA VAL A 10 13.52 14.12 -9.11
C VAL A 10 12.09 14.47 -8.70
N ALA A 11 11.85 15.71 -8.26
CA ALA A 11 10.51 16.15 -7.86
C ALA A 11 9.49 16.10 -9.03
N ALA A 12 9.92 16.43 -10.25
CA ALA A 12 9.06 16.35 -11.44
C ALA A 12 8.76 14.90 -11.86
N VAL A 13 9.68 13.97 -11.62
CA VAL A 13 9.48 12.54 -11.87
C VAL A 13 8.58 11.90 -10.80
N ASP A 14 8.75 12.24 -9.53
CA ASP A 14 7.90 11.77 -8.44
C ASP A 14 6.45 12.24 -8.60
N ALA A 15 6.25 13.49 -9.06
CA ALA A 15 4.92 14.02 -9.39
C ALA A 15 4.21 13.24 -10.52
N LYS A 16 4.95 12.44 -11.31
CA LYS A 16 4.41 11.65 -12.42
C LYS A 16 3.88 10.27 -11.99
N SER A 17 4.23 9.81 -10.79
CA SER A 17 3.76 8.53 -10.22
C SER A 17 3.04 8.76 -8.89
N PRO A 18 1.80 9.30 -8.93
CA PRO A 18 1.06 9.68 -7.72
C PRO A 18 0.71 8.50 -6.82
N VAL A 19 0.83 7.26 -7.32
CA VAL A 19 0.45 6.04 -6.61
C VAL A 19 1.48 4.94 -6.89
N GLN A 20 1.89 4.21 -5.85
CA GLN A 20 2.77 3.05 -5.95
C GLN A 20 2.00 1.78 -5.65
N VAL A 21 2.10 0.79 -6.54
CA VAL A 21 1.53 -0.55 -6.32
C VAL A 21 2.45 -1.34 -5.39
N MET A 22 1.88 -1.97 -4.37
CA MET A 22 2.58 -2.77 -3.38
C MET A 22 1.86 -4.09 -3.16
N TYR A 23 2.63 -5.12 -2.84
CA TYR A 23 2.11 -6.42 -2.43
C TYR A 23 2.35 -6.59 -0.93
N GLY A 24 1.38 -7.20 -0.26
CA GLY A 24 1.48 -7.54 1.14
C GLY A 24 0.79 -8.85 1.45
N SER A 25 1.02 -9.33 2.67
CA SER A 25 0.33 -10.48 3.23
C SER A 25 -0.39 -10.09 4.51
N VAL A 26 -1.58 -10.66 4.72
CA VAL A 26 -2.34 -10.46 5.96
C VAL A 26 -1.62 -11.21 7.09
N THR A 27 -1.22 -10.51 8.13
CA THR A 27 -0.56 -11.10 9.32
C THR A 27 -1.50 -11.26 10.50
N ASN A 28 -2.51 -10.39 10.61
CA ASN A 28 -3.55 -10.47 11.61
C ASN A 28 -4.89 -10.01 11.02
N THR A 29 -6.00 -10.57 11.50
CA THR A 29 -7.35 -10.24 11.02
C THR A 29 -8.16 -9.43 12.02
N GLN A 30 -7.79 -9.44 13.31
CA GLN A 30 -8.46 -8.68 14.38
C GLN A 30 -7.42 -8.22 15.43
N PRO A 31 -6.92 -6.97 15.35
CA PRO A 31 -7.14 -5.97 14.29
C PRO A 31 -6.49 -6.37 12.96
N LEU A 32 -6.98 -5.81 11.84
CA LEU A 32 -6.44 -6.12 10.52
C LEU A 32 -5.03 -5.55 10.39
N GLU A 33 -4.06 -6.42 10.14
CA GLU A 33 -2.66 -6.05 9.91
C GLU A 33 -2.16 -6.67 8.61
N ILE A 34 -1.51 -5.84 7.81
CA ILE A 34 -0.94 -6.24 6.53
C ILE A 34 0.55 -5.91 6.54
N THR A 35 1.38 -6.91 6.29
CA THR A 35 2.82 -6.71 6.13
C THR A 35 3.16 -6.61 4.64
N VAL A 36 3.74 -5.50 4.22
CA VAL A 36 4.28 -5.36 2.86
C VAL A 36 5.70 -5.92 2.78
N GLU A 37 6.11 -6.39 1.61
CA GLU A 37 7.40 -7.08 1.38
C GLU A 37 8.63 -6.29 1.85
N GLN A 38 8.51 -4.96 1.92
CA GLN A 38 9.53 -4.06 2.50
C GLN A 38 9.64 -4.16 4.03
N ARG A 39 9.03 -5.18 4.66
CA ARG A 39 8.94 -5.42 6.11
C ARG A 39 8.30 -4.29 6.92
N LEU A 40 7.43 -3.52 6.27
CA LEU A 40 6.62 -2.52 6.95
C LEU A 40 5.29 -3.16 7.33
N ALA A 41 5.00 -3.25 8.62
CA ALA A 41 3.71 -3.69 9.14
C ALA A 41 2.75 -2.50 9.15
N LEU A 42 1.66 -2.61 8.39
CA LEU A 42 0.60 -1.60 8.32
C LEU A 42 -0.52 -2.01 9.26
N ALA A 43 -0.72 -1.21 10.30
CA ALA A 43 -1.85 -1.32 11.20
C ALA A 43 -3.10 -0.69 10.56
N GLU A 44 -4.27 -1.10 11.02
CA GLU A 44 -5.60 -0.60 10.64
C GLU A 44 -5.71 0.92 10.39
N PRO A 45 -5.17 1.85 11.21
CA PRO A 45 -5.29 3.28 10.96
C PRO A 45 -4.62 3.79 9.67
N PHE A 46 -3.66 3.03 9.13
CA PHE A 46 -2.97 3.37 7.87
C PHE A 46 -3.67 2.75 6.65
N LEU A 47 -4.59 1.83 6.87
CA LEU A 47 -5.30 1.10 5.83
C LEU A 47 -6.62 1.80 5.50
N VAL A 48 -6.78 2.15 4.23
CA VAL A 48 -8.05 2.59 3.67
C VAL A 48 -8.70 1.37 3.02
N LEU A 49 -9.78 0.90 3.62
CA LEU A 49 -10.53 -0.29 3.18
C LEU A 49 -11.77 0.16 2.38
N PRO A 50 -11.83 -0.10 1.06
CA PRO A 50 -13.04 0.08 0.28
C PRO A 50 -14.14 -0.88 0.75
N GLU A 51 -15.41 -0.53 0.50
CA GLU A 51 -16.57 -1.35 0.88
C GLU A 51 -16.51 -2.79 0.31
N SER A 52 -15.99 -2.95 -0.92
CA SER A 52 -15.79 -4.24 -1.58
C SER A 52 -14.83 -5.18 -0.83
N VAL A 53 -13.99 -4.62 0.03
CA VAL A 53 -12.90 -5.29 0.74
C VAL A 53 -13.25 -5.52 2.21
N VAL A 54 -14.02 -4.62 2.82
CA VAL A 54 -14.47 -4.73 4.23
C VAL A 54 -15.29 -6.00 4.48
N ASN A 55 -16.13 -6.41 3.53
CA ASN A 55 -17.00 -7.57 3.69
C ASN A 55 -16.32 -8.91 3.35
N LYS A 56 -15.02 -8.93 3.06
CA LYS A 56 -14.29 -10.16 2.72
C LYS A 56 -13.82 -10.90 3.97
N ALA A 57 -13.92 -12.22 3.94
CA ALA A 57 -13.34 -13.09 4.95
C ALA A 57 -11.82 -13.20 4.74
N TRP A 58 -11.08 -12.34 5.43
CA TRP A 58 -9.62 -12.35 5.43
C TRP A 58 -9.06 -13.54 6.19
N THR A 59 -8.03 -14.17 5.64
CA THR A 59 -7.27 -15.22 6.32
C THR A 59 -5.81 -14.80 6.45
N VAL A 60 -5.17 -15.14 7.56
CA VAL A 60 -3.73 -14.93 7.73
C VAL A 60 -2.97 -15.69 6.63
N GLY A 61 -2.07 -14.99 5.93
CA GLY A 61 -1.35 -15.51 4.76
C GLY A 61 -1.98 -15.15 3.41
N ASP A 62 -3.17 -14.53 3.40
CA ASP A 62 -3.78 -14.01 2.17
C ASP A 62 -2.86 -12.94 1.55
N HIS A 63 -2.61 -13.08 0.25
CA HIS A 63 -1.84 -12.09 -0.52
C HIS A 63 -2.76 -10.98 -0.97
N VAL A 64 -2.35 -9.74 -0.78
CA VAL A 64 -3.16 -8.55 -1.02
C VAL A 64 -2.42 -7.53 -1.87
N LEU A 65 -3.19 -6.85 -2.70
CA LEU A 65 -2.73 -5.75 -3.52
C LEU A 65 -3.06 -4.42 -2.83
N LEU A 66 -2.07 -3.56 -2.68
CA LEU A 66 -2.21 -2.26 -2.06
C LEU A 66 -1.74 -1.15 -3.01
N LEU A 67 -2.36 0.01 -2.87
CA LEU A 67 -1.95 1.25 -3.50
C LEU A 67 -1.50 2.24 -2.42
N ARG A 68 -0.23 2.62 -2.44
CA ARG A 68 0.30 3.71 -1.62
C ARG A 68 0.13 5.03 -2.35
N VAL A 69 -0.59 5.98 -1.76
CA VAL A 69 -0.82 7.31 -2.33
C VAL A 69 0.32 8.26 -1.91
N GLN A 70 0.91 9.00 -2.85
CA GLN A 70 1.93 10.01 -2.52
C GLN A 70 1.32 11.17 -1.73
N GLY A 71 2.06 11.65 -0.72
CA GLY A 71 1.65 12.79 0.12
C GLY A 71 1.01 12.41 1.46
N GLY A 72 0.89 11.12 1.77
CA GLY A 72 0.44 10.63 3.08
C GLY A 72 0.92 9.22 3.41
N ASP A 73 0.51 8.72 4.58
CA ASP A 73 0.77 7.35 5.06
C ASP A 73 -0.44 6.42 4.85
N SER A 74 -1.29 6.77 3.88
CA SER A 74 -2.49 6.00 3.55
C SER A 74 -2.20 4.94 2.49
N PHE A 75 -2.66 3.73 2.78
CA PHE A 75 -2.56 2.57 1.89
C PHE A 75 -3.96 2.08 1.56
N VAL A 76 -4.35 2.18 0.30
CA VAL A 76 -5.65 1.71 -0.17
C VAL A 76 -5.53 0.22 -0.49
N VAL A 77 -6.30 -0.62 0.19
CA VAL A 77 -6.37 -2.05 -0.11
C VAL A 77 -7.30 -2.24 -1.30
N LEU A 78 -6.80 -2.82 -2.40
CA LEU A 78 -7.60 -3.03 -3.60
C LEU A 78 -8.36 -4.35 -3.55
N ASP A 79 -7.61 -5.45 -3.45
CA ASP A 79 -8.19 -6.79 -3.41
C ASP A 79 -7.20 -7.85 -2.92
N ARG A 80 -7.71 -9.02 -2.58
CA ARG A 80 -6.98 -10.27 -2.38
C ARG A 80 -6.61 -10.88 -3.73
N LEU A 81 -5.35 -11.28 -3.86
CA LEU A 81 -4.85 -12.08 -4.96
C LEU A 81 -5.18 -13.55 -4.70
N VAL A 82 -5.86 -14.17 -5.66
CA VAL A 82 -6.10 -15.62 -5.70
C VAL A 82 -5.25 -16.23 -6.80
N ASN A 83 -4.46 -17.24 -6.49
CA ASN A 83 -3.74 -17.99 -7.51
C ASN A 83 -4.71 -19.00 -8.15
N PRO A 84 -4.79 -19.07 -9.49
CA PRO A 84 -5.66 -20.02 -10.20
C PRO A 84 -5.18 -21.48 -10.06
#